data_AF-A0A359GJR8-F1
#
_entry.id   AF-A0A359GJR8-F1
#
_cell.length_a   1.000
_cell.length_b   1.000
_cell.length_c   1.000
_cell.angle_alpha   90.00
_cell.angle_beta   90.00
_cell.angle_gamma   90.00
#
_symmetry.space_group_name_H-M   'P 1'
#
loop_
_entity.id
_entity.type
_entity.pdbx_description
1 polymer ?
#
loop_
_entity_poly.entity_id
_entity_poly.type
_entity_poly.pdbx_seq_one_letter_code
_entity_poly.pdbx_strand_id
1 'polypeptide(L)'
;EFGAISITGSASYRDAYYLFNVENPGFAPGTNVLFPNGGPALDPDSYTLLDLSFVWTSPSERLRFGIHGRNLTDEEYRVAAYNFVTPSQLGFDSAYSAFYGPPRTLTASISVDF
;
A
#
# COMPACT_ATOMS: atom_id res chain seq x y z
N GLU A 1 31.46 0.64 25.96
CA GLU A 1 30.05 1.05 25.76
C GLU A 1 29.45 0.27 24.59
N PHE A 2 28.16 -0.01 24.59
CA PHE A 2 27.50 -0.94 23.63
C PHE A 2 26.95 -0.25 22.37
N GLY A 3 27.16 1.06 22.22
CA GLY A 3 26.62 1.87 21.13
C GLY A 3 25.27 2.49 21.48
N ALA A 4 24.63 3.10 20.49
CA ALA A 4 23.32 3.74 20.62
C ALA A 4 22.27 3.00 19.80
N ILE A 5 21.04 2.93 20.34
CA ILE A 5 19.88 2.36 19.66
C ILE A 5 18.87 3.48 19.43
N SER A 6 18.35 3.55 18.20
CA SER A 6 17.22 4.39 17.83
C SER A 6 16.07 3.51 17.36
N ILE A 7 14.86 3.79 17.88
CA ILE A 7 13.63 3.10 17.49
C ILE A 7 12.63 4.16 17.06
N THR A 8 12.12 4.01 15.84
CA THR A 8 11.10 4.91 15.29
C THR A 8 9.90 4.08 14.84
N GLY A 9 8.73 4.37 15.42
CA GLY A 9 7.46 3.80 14.98
C GLY A 9 6.56 4.88 14.38
N SER A 10 5.72 4.49 13.41
CA SER A 10 4.68 5.36 12.87
C SER A 10 3.39 4.60 12.61
N ALA A 11 2.27 5.30 12.83
CA ALA A 11 0.94 4.86 12.45
C ALA A 11 0.34 5.89 11.48
N SER A 12 -0.03 5.45 10.29
CA SER A 12 -0.60 6.30 9.23
C SER A 12 -2.03 5.87 8.97
N TYR A 13 -3.00 6.69 9.39
CA TYR A 13 -4.42 6.47 9.13
C TYR A 13 -4.85 7.14 7.83
N ARG A 14 -5.64 6.43 7.03
CA ARG A 14 -6.36 6.97 5.89
C ARG A 14 -7.82 6.59 6.04
N ASP A 15 -8.68 7.60 6.04
CA ASP A 15 -10.13 7.36 6.00
C ASP A 15 -10.57 6.81 4.65
N ALA A 16 -11.76 6.22 4.59
CA ALA A 16 -12.37 5.83 3.32
C ALA A 16 -12.47 7.04 2.38
N TYR A 17 -12.25 6.82 1.09
CA TYR A 17 -12.23 7.91 0.12
C TYR A 17 -12.60 7.44 -1.28
N TYR A 18 -13.04 8.40 -2.10
CA TYR A 18 -13.38 8.14 -3.48
C TYR A 18 -12.15 8.28 -4.39
N LEU A 19 -11.85 7.24 -5.15
CA LEU A 19 -10.76 7.24 -6.13
C LEU A 19 -11.02 8.18 -7.31
N PHE A 20 -12.30 8.46 -7.61
CA PHE A 20 -12.75 9.30 -8.73
C PHE A 20 -13.50 10.56 -8.28
N ASN A 21 -13.29 11.03 -7.04
CA ASN A 21 -14.03 12.14 -6.41
C ASN A 21 -15.55 11.91 -6.25
N VAL A 22 -16.07 10.81 -6.75
CA VAL A 22 -17.44 10.32 -6.63
C VAL A 22 -17.41 8.84 -6.27
N GLU A 23 -18.48 8.35 -5.67
CA GLU A 23 -18.63 6.95 -5.29
C GLU A 23 -18.49 6.02 -6.52
N ASN A 24 -17.71 4.95 -6.35
CA ASN A 24 -17.44 3.95 -7.35
C ASN A 24 -17.94 2.56 -6.87
N PRO A 25 -19.26 2.31 -6.94
CA PRO A 25 -19.88 1.09 -6.43
C PRO A 25 -19.65 -0.13 -7.33
N GLY A 26 -18.89 0.02 -8.42
CA GLY A 26 -18.72 -1.00 -9.45
C GLY A 26 -19.86 -1.01 -10.47
N PHE A 27 -20.31 -2.19 -10.91
CA PHE A 27 -21.31 -2.30 -11.97
C PHE A 27 -22.12 -3.60 -11.88
N ALA A 28 -23.32 -3.60 -12.47
CA ALA A 28 -24.28 -4.70 -12.41
C ALA A 28 -23.85 -5.96 -13.19
N PRO A 29 -24.37 -7.16 -12.83
CA PRO A 29 -24.19 -8.39 -13.63
C PRO A 29 -24.53 -8.21 -15.11
N GLY A 30 -23.79 -8.91 -15.97
CA GLY A 30 -23.97 -8.85 -17.43
C GLY A 30 -23.45 -7.58 -18.12
N THR A 31 -22.92 -6.60 -17.39
CA THR A 31 -22.34 -5.38 -17.98
C THR A 31 -20.99 -5.63 -18.64
N ASN A 32 -20.17 -6.52 -18.06
CA ASN A 32 -18.85 -6.89 -18.57
C ASN A 32 -18.71 -8.41 -18.61
N VAL A 33 -18.10 -8.93 -19.67
CA VAL A 33 -17.95 -10.37 -19.91
C VAL A 33 -16.93 -11.06 -19.00
N LEU A 34 -15.94 -10.32 -18.49
CA LEU A 34 -14.93 -10.82 -17.55
C LEU A 34 -15.47 -10.86 -16.11
N PHE A 35 -16.47 -10.03 -15.81
CA PHE A 35 -17.15 -9.96 -14.52
C PHE A 35 -18.65 -10.27 -14.69
N PRO A 36 -19.02 -11.53 -14.98
CA PRO A 36 -20.40 -11.90 -15.30
C PRO A 36 -21.38 -11.59 -14.17
N ASN A 37 -20.91 -11.61 -12.93
CA ASN A 37 -21.68 -11.33 -11.73
C ASN A 37 -21.64 -9.84 -11.30
N GLY A 38 -21.07 -8.97 -12.13
CA GLY A 38 -20.84 -7.56 -11.80
C GLY A 38 -19.47 -7.31 -11.20
N GLY A 39 -19.03 -6.05 -11.27
CA GLY A 39 -17.75 -5.60 -10.72
C GLY A 39 -17.92 -5.13 -9.27
N PRO A 40 -17.05 -5.55 -8.34
CA PRO A 40 -17.09 -5.09 -6.94
C PRO A 40 -16.67 -3.63 -6.83
N ALA A 41 -17.15 -2.88 -5.83
CA ALA A 41 -16.71 -1.51 -5.58
C ALA A 41 -15.17 -1.38 -5.52
N LEU A 42 -14.65 -0.29 -6.08
CA LEU A 42 -13.21 -0.07 -6.19
C LEU A 42 -12.68 0.93 -5.16
N ASP A 43 -13.56 1.76 -4.59
CA ASP A 43 -13.16 2.67 -3.54
C ASP A 43 -12.62 1.89 -2.33
N PRO A 44 -11.48 2.32 -1.76
CA PRO A 44 -10.92 1.67 -0.59
C PRO A 44 -11.71 2.02 0.67
N ASP A 45 -11.83 1.03 1.55
CA ASP A 45 -12.20 1.26 2.94
C ASP A 45 -11.08 2.03 3.68
N SER A 46 -11.41 2.53 4.88
CA SER A 46 -10.40 3.13 5.75
C SER A 46 -9.34 2.09 6.14
N TYR A 47 -8.08 2.51 6.17
CA TYR A 47 -6.97 1.63 6.53
C TYR A 47 -5.96 2.33 7.44
N THR A 48 -5.17 1.55 8.16
CA THR A 48 -4.04 2.05 8.97
C THR A 48 -2.79 1.25 8.67
N LEU A 49 -1.69 1.94 8.39
CA LEU A 49 -0.38 1.33 8.19
C LEU A 49 0.47 1.51 9.44
N LEU A 50 1.05 0.42 9.93
CA LEU A 50 1.99 0.43 11.05
C LEU A 50 3.40 0.09 10.55
N ASP A 51 4.35 0.99 10.83
CA ASP A 51 5.75 0.82 10.47
C ASP A 51 6.63 0.92 11.72
N LEU A 52 7.75 0.19 11.72
CA LEU A 52 8.74 0.21 12.78
C LEU A 52 10.15 0.12 12.20
N SER A 53 11.05 0.96 12.68
CA SER A 53 12.48 0.92 12.35
C SER A 53 13.32 0.82 13.61
N PHE A 54 14.30 -0.05 13.58
CA PHE A 54 15.34 -0.21 14.59
C PHE A 54 16.69 0.09 13.94
N VAL A 55 17.48 0.98 14.54
CA VAL A 55 18.83 1.29 14.10
C VAL A 55 19.78 1.21 15.27
N TRP A 56 20.84 0.43 15.13
CA TRP A 56 21.98 0.42 16.04
C TRP A 56 23.16 1.16 15.43
N THR A 57 23.82 1.98 16.23
CA THR A 57 25.02 2.75 15.87
C THR A 57 26.16 2.36 16.82
N SER A 58 27.33 2.04 16.27
CA SER A 58 28.51 1.70 17.06
C SER A 58 28.98 2.87 17.94
N PRO A 59 29.70 2.63 19.05
CA PRO A 59 30.26 3.71 19.89
C PRO A 59 31.16 4.69 19.13
N SER A 60 31.84 4.22 18.09
CA SER A 60 32.68 5.04 17.21
C SER A 60 31.91 5.86 16.18
N GLU A 61 30.59 5.65 16.10
CA GLU A 61 29.68 6.20 15.08
C GLU A 61 29.99 5.81 13.62
N ARG A 62 31.03 4.99 13.39
CA ARG A 62 31.46 4.57 12.05
C ARG A 62 30.65 3.43 11.43
N LEU A 63 29.92 2.66 12.24
CA LEU A 63 29.13 1.53 11.76
C LEU A 63 27.67 1.70 12.22
N ARG A 64 26.74 1.57 11.28
CA ARG A 64 25.30 1.54 11.55
C ARG A 64 24.65 0.32 10.92
N PHE A 65 23.75 -0.32 11.66
CA PHE A 65 22.91 -1.42 11.19
C PHE A 65 21.44 -1.08 11.43
N GLY A 66 20.61 -1.23 10.41
CA GLY A 66 19.17 -0.95 10.48
C GLY A 66 18.32 -2.14 10.08
N ILE A 67 17.18 -2.30 10.74
CA ILE A 67 16.07 -3.17 10.33
C ILE A 67 14.84 -2.29 10.22
N HIS A 68 14.13 -2.37 9.10
CA HIS A 68 12.97 -1.54 8.81
C HIS A 68 11.80 -2.43 8.36
N GLY A 69 10.75 -2.45 9.18
CA GLY A 69 9.48 -3.07 8.86
C GLY A 69 8.47 -2.02 8.43
N ARG A 70 7.81 -2.25 7.29
CA ARG A 70 6.68 -1.43 6.84
C ARG A 70 5.44 -2.28 6.59
N ASN A 71 4.27 -1.69 6.80
CA ASN A 71 2.98 -2.36 6.73
C ASN A 71 2.96 -3.66 7.57
N LEU A 72 3.33 -3.53 8.85
CA LEU A 72 3.54 -4.66 9.76
C LEU A 72 2.26 -5.43 10.10
N THR A 73 1.08 -4.87 9.79
CA THR A 73 -0.21 -5.55 9.90
C THR A 73 -0.57 -6.33 8.63
N ASP A 74 0.20 -6.19 7.55
CA ASP A 74 -0.12 -6.73 6.21
C ASP A 74 -1.47 -6.26 5.67
N GLU A 75 -1.72 -4.96 5.81
CA GLU A 75 -2.91 -4.31 5.31
C GLU A 75 -2.92 -4.27 3.78
N GLU A 76 -3.97 -4.78 3.14
CA GLU A 76 -4.19 -4.66 1.71
C GLU A 76 -5.06 -3.43 1.41
N TYR A 77 -4.48 -2.40 0.78
CA TYR A 77 -5.17 -1.16 0.50
C TYR A 77 -4.97 -0.71 -0.94
N ARG A 78 -6.02 -0.12 -1.53
CA ARG A 78 -5.99 0.42 -2.89
C ARG A 78 -5.53 1.87 -2.85
N VAL A 79 -4.71 2.24 -3.83
CA VAL A 79 -4.20 3.61 -4.00
C VAL A 79 -4.74 4.28 -5.26
N ALA A 80 -5.14 3.48 -6.25
CA ALA A 80 -5.71 3.93 -7.50
C ALA A 80 -6.56 2.82 -8.13
N ALA A 81 -7.40 3.18 -9.09
CA ALA A 81 -8.15 2.21 -9.89
C ALA A 81 -8.49 2.77 -11.27
N TYR A 82 -8.93 1.88 -12.16
CA TYR A 82 -9.59 2.20 -13.43
C TYR A 82 -10.96 1.55 -13.45
N ASN A 83 -11.98 2.33 -13.78
CA ASN A 83 -13.33 1.86 -14.05
C ASN A 83 -13.81 2.39 -15.41
N PHE A 84 -13.46 1.68 -16.48
CA PHE A 84 -13.85 2.02 -17.85
C PHE A 84 -14.75 0.93 -18.44
N VAL A 85 -15.82 0.58 -17.75
CA VAL A 85 -16.67 -0.56 -18.09
C VAL A 85 -17.80 -0.18 -19.05
N THR A 86 -18.39 1.02 -18.93
CA THR A 86 -19.50 1.43 -19.80
C THR A 86 -19.55 2.93 -20.12
N PRO A 87 -19.69 3.31 -21.41
CA PRO A 87 -19.30 2.53 -22.60
C PRO A 87 -17.77 2.40 -22.65
N SER A 88 -17.24 1.17 -22.63
CA SER A 88 -15.81 0.94 -22.74
C SER A 88 -15.29 1.41 -24.11
N GLN A 89 -14.52 2.49 -24.12
CA GLN A 89 -13.80 2.97 -25.31
C GLN A 89 -12.54 2.13 -25.58
N LEU A 90 -12.25 1.13 -24.74
CA LEU A 90 -11.00 0.36 -24.73
C LEU A 90 -11.15 -1.06 -25.27
N GLY A 91 -12.27 -1.38 -25.92
CA GLY A 91 -12.53 -2.68 -26.52
C GLY A 91 -13.32 -3.65 -25.64
N PHE A 92 -13.37 -4.91 -26.07
CA PHE A 92 -14.25 -5.97 -25.51
C PHE A 92 -13.98 -6.27 -24.03
N ASP A 93 -12.72 -6.22 -23.61
CA ASP A 93 -12.32 -6.55 -22.25
C ASP A 93 -12.62 -5.42 -21.25
N SER A 94 -12.80 -4.19 -21.74
CA SER A 94 -12.83 -2.98 -20.90
C SER A 94 -11.56 -2.83 -20.06
N ALA A 95 -11.50 -1.81 -19.19
CA ALA A 95 -10.45 -1.73 -18.16
C ALA A 95 -11.08 -1.57 -16.78
N TYR A 96 -11.05 -2.65 -16.01
CA TYR A 96 -11.47 -2.69 -14.62
C TYR A 96 -10.33 -3.22 -13.76
N SER A 97 -9.66 -2.34 -13.02
CA SER A 97 -8.42 -2.70 -12.32
C SER A 97 -8.22 -1.84 -11.08
N ALA A 98 -7.53 -2.38 -10.08
CA ALA A 98 -7.11 -1.66 -8.89
C ALA A 98 -5.59 -1.78 -8.73
N PHE A 99 -4.97 -0.74 -8.19
CA PHE A 99 -3.57 -0.70 -7.83
C PHE A 99 -3.46 -0.67 -6.32
N TYR A 100 -2.58 -1.50 -5.79
CA TYR A 100 -2.41 -1.69 -4.36
C TYR A 100 -1.11 -1.03 -3.89
N GLY A 101 -1.14 -0.55 -2.65
CA GLY A 101 0.08 -0.10 -2.00
C GLY A 101 1.03 -1.28 -1.69
N PRO A 102 2.25 -0.99 -1.21
CA PRO A 102 3.20 -2.04 -0.88
C PRO A 102 2.66 -3.02 0.18
N PRO A 103 2.90 -4.34 0.01
CA PRO A 103 2.57 -5.32 1.04
C PRO A 103 3.48 -5.13 2.27
N ARG A 104 3.37 -6.01 3.27
CA ARG A 104 4.37 -6.06 4.34
C ARG A 104 5.78 -6.21 3.77
N THR A 105 6.69 -5.33 4.18
CA THR A 105 8.10 -5.41 3.79
C THR A 105 9.01 -5.38 5.01
N LEU A 106 10.10 -6.14 4.91
CA LEU A 106 11.19 -6.13 5.88
C LEU A 106 12.49 -5.89 5.13
N THR A 107 13.20 -4.82 5.48
CA THR A 107 14.50 -4.48 4.89
C THR A 107 15.56 -4.33 5.95
N ALA A 108 16.81 -4.59 5.57
CA ALA A 108 17.97 -4.39 6.43
C ALA A 108 18.96 -3.45 5.72
N SER A 109 19.68 -2.66 6.50
CA SER A 109 20.68 -1.71 6.02
C SER A 109 21.97 -1.81 6.84
N ILE A 110 23.10 -1.54 6.18
CA ILE A 110 24.42 -1.39 6.82
C ILE A 110 25.11 -0.16 6.24
N SER A 111 25.74 0.64 7.07
CA SER A 111 26.48 1.83 6.65
C SER A 111 27.81 1.92 7.37
N VAL A 112 28.86 2.28 6.63
CA VAL A 112 30.24 2.40 7.12
C VAL A 112 30.79 3.77 6.74
N ASP A 113 31.26 4.52 7.74
CA ASP A 113 31.91 5.82 7.55
C ASP A 113 33.44 5.67 7.72
N PHE A 114 34.20 6.13 6.71
CA PHE A 114 35.66 5.99 6.62
C PHE A 114 36.40 7.27 7.04
#